data_AF-D4JCD1-F1
#
_entry.id   AF-D4JCD1-F1
#
_cell.length_a   1.000
_cell.length_b   1.000
_cell.length_c   1.000
_cell.angle_alpha   90.00
_cell.angle_beta   90.00
_cell.angle_gamma   90.00
#
_symmetry.space_group_name_H-M   'P 1'
#
loop_
_entity.id
_entity.type
_entity.pdbx_description
1 polymer ?
#
loop_
_entity_poly.entity_id
_entity_poly.type
_entity_poly.pdbx_seq_one_letter_code
_entity_poly.pdbx_strand_id
1 'polypeptide(L)' 'MKELKKLKTALIMILFGNGFYLLHTYFLQTQSSSFSQFSQGILLGLSVGSNIVGIILLIISIRKIQEDKNV' A
#
# COMPACT_ATOMS: atom_id res chain seq x y z
N MET A 1 -10.47 -4.25 -19.99
CA MET A 1 -10.14 -5.20 -18.87
C MET A 1 -8.79 -4.93 -18.20
N LYS A 2 -7.75 -4.47 -18.92
CA LYS A 2 -6.39 -4.27 -18.37
C LYS A 2 -6.34 -3.22 -17.25
N GLU A 3 -7.02 -2.09 -17.41
CA GLU A 3 -7.01 -1.01 -16.40
C GLU A 3 -7.85 -1.36 -15.16
N LEU A 4 -8.94 -2.12 -15.31
CA LEU A 4 -9.68 -2.69 -14.18
C LEU A 4 -8.84 -3.66 -13.33
N LYS A 5 -7.93 -4.42 -13.96
CA LYS A 5 -6.98 -5.27 -13.22
C LYS A 5 -5.98 -4.42 -12.44
N LYS A 6 -5.42 -3.37 -13.05
CA LYS A 6 -4.52 -2.44 -12.36
C LYS A 6 -5.20 -1.70 -11.21
N LEU A 7 -6.46 -1.30 -11.38
CA LEU A 7 -7.28 -0.71 -10.33
C LEU A 7 -7.41 -1.66 -9.13
N LYS A 8 -7.73 -2.95 -9.38
CA LYS A 8 -7.76 -3.96 -8.31
C LYS A 8 -6.40 -4.12 -7.64
N THR A 9 -5.31 -4.18 -8.41
CA THR A 9 -3.95 -4.26 -7.85
C THR A 9 -3.63 -3.04 -6.98
N ALA A 10 -3.97 -1.83 -7.42
CA ALA A 10 -3.77 -0.60 -6.66
C ALA A 10 -4.50 -0.64 -5.31
N LEU A 11 -5.77 -1.06 -5.30
CA LEU A 11 -6.56 -1.20 -4.08
C LEU A 11 -5.98 -2.24 -3.12
N ILE A 12 -5.56 -3.40 -3.65
CA ILE A 12 -4.89 -4.45 -2.86
C ILE A 12 -3.61 -3.92 -2.22
N MET A 13 -2.84 -3.12 -2.97
CA MET A 13 -1.57 -2.57 -2.50
C MET A 13 -1.75 -1.55 -1.36
N ILE A 14 -2.79 -0.72 -1.44
CA ILE A 14 -3.21 0.18 -0.36
C ILE A 14 -3.68 -0.63 0.86
N LEU A 15 -4.43 -1.72 0.64
CA LEU A 15 -4.88 -2.60 1.71
C LEU A 15 -3.69 -3.25 2.44
N PHE A 16 -2.68 -3.72 1.70
CA PHE A 16 -1.43 -4.22 2.27
C PHE A 16 -0.66 -3.14 3.03
N GLY A 17 -0.58 -1.93 2.50
CA GLY A 17 0.06 -0.80 3.19
C GLY A 17 -0.56 -0.54 4.57
N ASN A 18 -1.88 -0.58 4.67
CA ASN A 18 -2.58 -0.48 5.96
C ASN A 18 -2.38 -1.72 6.84
N GLY A 19 -2.32 -2.92 6.26
CA GLY A 19 -1.98 -4.15 6.98
C GLY A 19 -0.59 -4.10 7.63
N PHE A 20 0.41 -3.59 6.91
CA PHE A 20 1.75 -3.38 7.45
C PHE A 20 1.76 -2.33 8.57
N TYR A 21 0.94 -1.29 8.48
CA TYR A 21 0.79 -0.31 9.55
C TYR A 21 0.22 -0.94 10.83
N LEU A 22 -0.81 -1.79 10.69
CA LEU A 22 -1.37 -2.51 11.83
C LEU A 22 -0.34 -3.43 12.49
N LEU A 23 0.42 -4.18 11.67
CA LEU A 23 1.51 -5.01 12.18
C LEU A 23 2.60 -4.16 12.85
N HIS A 24 2.93 -2.99 12.32
CA HIS A 24 3.86 -2.05 12.95
C HIS A 24 3.36 -1.64 14.35
N THR A 25 2.08 -1.30 14.48
CA THR A 25 1.49 -0.93 15.78
C THR A 25 1.50 -2.09 16.78
N TYR A 26 1.38 -3.34 16.32
CA TYR A 26 1.52 -4.52 17.17
C TYR A 26 2.96 -4.64 17.71
N PHE A 27 3.96 -4.58 16.82
CA PHE A 27 5.37 -4.65 17.24
C PHE A 27 5.78 -3.50 18.16
N LEU A 28 5.19 -2.31 17.97
CA LEU A 28 5.41 -1.14 18.84
C LEU A 28 4.96 -1.39 20.30
N GLN A 29 3.94 -2.22 20.51
CA GLN A 29 3.42 -2.54 21.85
C GLN A 29 4.19 -3.66 22.55
N THR A 30 5.07 -4.37 21.85
CA THR A 30 5.89 -5.46 22.41
C THR A 30 7.16 -4.92 23.09
N GLN A 31 7.70 -5.63 24.09
CA GLN A 31 9.00 -5.28 24.70
C GLN A 31 10.08 -5.12 23.61
N SER A 32 10.81 -4.01 23.69
CA SER A 32 11.72 -3.58 22.64
C SER A 32 12.99 -4.45 22.60
N SER A 33 12.97 -5.48 21.73
CA SER A 33 14.18 -6.17 21.29
C SER A 33 14.78 -5.47 20.06
N SER A 34 16.09 -5.64 19.82
CA SER A 34 16.75 -5.07 18.63
C SER A 34 16.10 -5.55 17.32
N PHE A 35 15.61 -6.80 17.30
CA PHE A 35 14.87 -7.35 16.16
C PHE A 35 13.49 -6.69 15.98
N SER A 36 12.78 -6.43 17.09
CA SER A 36 11.50 -5.72 17.06
C SER A 36 11.65 -4.31 16.50
N GLN A 37 12.66 -3.55 16.97
CA GLN A 37 12.93 -2.19 16.48
C GLN A 37 13.30 -2.17 14.99
N PHE A 38 14.15 -3.10 14.53
CA PHE A 38 14.47 -3.23 13.11
C PHE A 38 13.22 -3.56 12.27
N SER A 39 12.40 -4.50 12.74
CA SER A 39 11.17 -4.89 12.06
C SER A 39 10.16 -3.75 11.99
N GLN A 40 10.00 -2.96 13.06
CA GLN A 40 9.16 -1.77 13.07
C GLN A 40 9.55 -0.79 11.95
N GLY A 41 10.84 -0.52 11.78
CA GLY A 41 11.34 0.34 10.70
C GLY A 41 10.98 -0.21 9.30
N ILE A 42 11.18 -1.51 9.08
CA ILE A 42 10.79 -2.18 7.83
C ILE A 42 9.29 -2.08 7.59
N LEU A 43 8.47 -2.41 8.58
CA LEU A 43 7.00 -2.43 8.45
C LEU A 43 6.45 -1.03 8.17
N LEU A 44 6.98 -0.01 8.83
CA LEU A 44 6.60 1.39 8.58
C LEU A 44 6.99 1.81 7.15
N GLY A 45 8.21 1.49 6.72
CA GLY A 45 8.67 1.76 5.35
C GLY A 45 7.81 1.05 4.29
N LEU A 46 7.52 -0.24 4.48
CA LEU A 46 6.64 -1.02 3.60
C LEU A 46 5.21 -0.49 3.59
N SER A 47 4.69 -0.03 4.72
CA SER A 47 3.37 0.57 4.83
C SER A 47 3.25 1.84 3.96
N VAL A 48 4.15 2.80 4.20
CA VAL A 48 4.17 4.08 3.48
C VAL A 48 4.46 3.85 1.99
N GLY A 49 5.47 3.04 1.67
CA GLY A 49 5.85 2.73 0.29
C GLY A 49 4.71 2.06 -0.50
N SER A 50 4.05 1.07 0.09
CA SER A 50 2.92 0.37 -0.57
C SER A 50 1.73 1.29 -0.80
N ASN A 51 1.43 2.18 0.16
CA ASN A 51 0.36 3.18 0.02
C ASN A 51 0.69 4.20 -1.08
N ILE A 52 1.91 4.75 -1.14
CA ILE A 52 2.32 5.71 -2.17
C ILE A 52 2.20 5.08 -3.56
N VAL A 53 2.78 3.89 -3.77
CA VAL A 53 2.74 3.24 -5.08
C VAL A 53 1.31 2.82 -5.44
N GLY A 54 0.51 2.37 -4.47
CA GLY A 54 -0.90 2.07 -4.66
C GLY A 54 -1.73 3.28 -5.11
N ILE A 55 -1.53 4.44 -4.47
CA ILE A 55 -2.21 5.70 -4.85
C ILE A 55 -1.80 6.15 -6.26
N ILE A 56 -0.50 6.07 -6.60
CA ILE A 56 -0.02 6.42 -7.95
C ILE A 56 -0.69 5.52 -8.99
N LEU A 57 -0.72 4.20 -8.77
CA LEU A 57 -1.33 3.25 -9.69
C LEU A 57 -2.85 3.45 -9.80
N LEU A 58 -3.51 3.83 -8.70
CA LEU A 58 -4.93 4.17 -8.65
C LEU A 58 -5.22 5.38 -9.56
N ILE A 59 -4.47 6.48 -9.41
CA ILE A 59 -4.64 7.71 -10.21
C ILE A 59 -4.44 7.40 -11.70
N ILE A 60 -3.37 6.69 -12.06
CA ILE A 60 -3.08 6.32 -13.44
C ILE A 60 -4.21 5.47 -14.03
N SER A 61 -4.71 4.49 -13.27
CA SER A 61 -5.77 3.58 -13.73
C SER A 61 -7.10 4.32 -13.90
N ILE A 62 -7.46 5.22 -12.99
CA ILE A 62 -8.69 6.03 -13.09
C ILE A 62 -8.63 6.95 -14.31
N ARG A 63 -7.51 7.66 -14.52
CA ARG A 63 -7.35 8.54 -15.68
C ARG A 63 -7.54 7.80 -16.99
N LYS A 64 -6.92 6.62 -17.14
CA LYS A 64 -7.06 5.80 -18.36
C LYS A 64 -8.48 5.28 -18.57
N ILE A 65 -9.17 4.88 -17.50
CA ILE A 65 -10.59 4.47 -17.59
C ILE A 65 -11.48 5.64 -18.00
N GLN A 66 -11.18 6.87 -17.57
CA GLN A 66 -11.91 8.06 -17.99
C GLN A 66 -11.63 8.45 -19.44
N GLU A 67 -10.39 8.35 -19.90
CA GLU A 67 -10.02 8.56 -21.31
C GLU A 67 -10.78 7.57 -22.21
N ASP A 68 -10.76 6.27 -21.89
CA ASP A 68 -11.49 5.23 -22.65
C ASP A 68 -13.02 5.43 -22.67
N LYS A 69 -13.59 6.20 -21.73
CA LYS A 69 -15.04 6.47 -21.65
C LYS A 69 -15.46 7.76 -22.35
N ASN A 70 -14.53 8.66 -22.64
CA ASN A 70 -14.78 9.94 -23.31
C ASN A 70 -14.41 9.92 -24.80
N VAL A 71 -14.03 8.74 -25.32
CA VAL A 71 -13.83 8.42 -26.74
C VAL A 71 -14.98 7.54 -27.19
#